data_AF-A0A9J7N3T5-F1
#
_entry.id   AF-A0A9J7N3T5-F1
#
_cell.length_a   1.000
_cell.length_b   1.000
_cell.length_c   1.000
_cell.angle_alpha   90.00
_cell.angle_beta   90.00
_cell.angle_gamma   90.00
#
_symmetry.space_group_name_H-M   'P 1'
#
loop_
_entity.id
_entity.type
_entity.pdbx_description
1 polymer ?
#
loop_
_entity_poly.entity_id
_entity_poly.type
_entity_poly.pdbx_seq_one_letter_code
_entity_poly.pdbx_strand_id
1 'polypeptide(L)'
;MAESQQKTVVLQGLDAGMFGDILSYIYSGTLHVSLNKVQLLYQAADLLQLDYVKDTCSSYMAMNVECSTCVALYKFADVYSLDIVRKACLQLIDINFVEVASSEEFCSLSVNQLTEIISHDELDVKDETTVWEAAVRWVHNCRVDRQHHLPSILPHIRFNLLTPDDTAAISEHPMVKEDPGSSEVIRNGVLRGASNMKPRFGIGAEKMVLFFETSPNPNRMQGINPRIGQSFSIHFTEIPPIVSATVTSDNEIYVLAKESEDQMSLLLYKQMKSVWEQMSVVEKLPGLIRNQHLLALDGHLYYLACDWTKPSHIVRYSMKRYHKNTNSEWQDCSQLKDDISDMEPSLSNGCLYLLCSRELYCYNPTEDRWFQRAPPTKSTHVFWTNITLGTEIFRTDMNFTSVSVYDTEADRWQELPAWKSPLEAEDRDYNANFFVFENQLHVYLDAAKCKYRQVLVYDRHEGVWRESEYTLPDVYWDCSPVAARVYLPGVQDRCANTQRTIDAGDTAV
;
A
#
# COMPACT_ATOMS: atom_id res chain seq x y z
N MET A 1 2.17 -22.42 -52.22
CA MET A 1 3.16 -21.89 -51.26
C MET A 1 4.44 -22.70 -51.44
N ALA A 2 5.62 -22.07 -51.55
CA ALA A 2 6.88 -22.80 -51.75
C ALA A 2 7.21 -23.76 -50.59
N GLU A 3 6.76 -23.43 -49.37
CA GLU A 3 6.91 -24.27 -48.17
C GLU A 3 6.16 -25.61 -48.25
N SER A 4 5.02 -25.69 -48.95
CA SER A 4 4.23 -26.93 -49.02
C SER A 4 4.92 -28.05 -49.81
N GLN A 5 6.04 -27.75 -50.48
CA GLN A 5 6.87 -28.68 -51.25
C GLN A 5 8.18 -29.03 -50.51
N GLN A 6 8.44 -28.43 -49.34
CA GLN A 6 9.66 -28.64 -48.56
C GLN A 6 9.45 -29.71 -47.49
N LYS A 7 10.43 -30.60 -47.32
CA LYS A 7 10.44 -31.61 -46.24
C LYS A 7 10.77 -31.03 -44.87
N THR A 8 11.42 -29.88 -44.83
CA THR A 8 11.85 -29.20 -43.61
C THR A 8 11.75 -27.70 -43.86
N VAL A 9 11.10 -27.01 -42.93
CA VAL A 9 10.93 -25.56 -42.93
C VAL A 9 11.67 -25.00 -41.72
N VAL A 10 12.44 -23.94 -41.92
CA VAL A 10 13.16 -23.26 -40.83
C VAL A 10 12.31 -22.10 -40.34
N LEU A 11 11.83 -22.19 -39.10
CA LEU A 11 11.12 -21.10 -38.43
C LEU A 11 12.15 -20.08 -37.92
N GLN A 12 12.23 -18.94 -38.61
CA GLN A 12 13.15 -17.86 -38.24
C GLN A 12 12.59 -17.07 -37.05
N GLY A 13 13.46 -16.63 -36.15
CA GLY A 13 13.10 -15.77 -35.02
C GLY A 13 12.44 -16.49 -33.84
N LEU A 14 12.53 -17.81 -33.77
CA LEU A 14 11.89 -18.59 -32.72
C LEU A 14 12.86 -19.63 -32.13
N ASP A 15 13.04 -19.60 -30.82
CA ASP A 15 13.91 -20.53 -30.10
C ASP A 15 13.31 -21.94 -30.06
N ALA A 16 14.14 -22.97 -30.22
CA ALA A 16 13.68 -24.36 -30.27
C ALA A 16 13.04 -24.82 -28.96
N GLY A 17 13.53 -24.33 -27.81
CA GLY A 17 12.94 -24.59 -26.50
C GLY A 17 11.55 -23.96 -26.38
N MET A 18 11.42 -22.69 -26.78
CA MET A 18 10.14 -21.97 -26.77
C MET A 18 9.12 -22.60 -27.73
N PHE A 19 9.56 -23.08 -28.90
CA PHE A 19 8.69 -23.86 -29.78
C PHE A 19 8.22 -25.15 -29.12
N GLY A 20 9.12 -25.84 -28.43
CA GLY A 20 8.80 -27.06 -27.69
C GLY A 20 7.73 -26.82 -26.61
N ASP A 21 7.86 -25.73 -25.86
CA ASP A 21 6.89 -25.32 -24.83
C ASP A 21 5.50 -25.02 -25.46
N ILE A 22 5.48 -24.29 -26.59
CA ILE A 22 4.24 -24.01 -27.35
C ILE A 22 3.64 -25.29 -27.93
N LEU A 23 4.45 -26.17 -28.51
CA LEU A 23 4.01 -27.43 -29.09
C LEU A 23 3.41 -28.35 -28.02
N SER A 24 4.05 -28.41 -26.85
CA SER A 24 3.51 -29.12 -25.70
C SER A 24 2.14 -28.58 -25.32
N TYR A 25 1.99 -27.26 -25.22
CA TYR A 25 0.70 -26.61 -24.95
C TYR A 25 -0.37 -26.97 -26.01
N ILE A 26 -0.03 -26.95 -27.30
CA ILE A 26 -0.97 -27.30 -28.37
C ILE A 26 -1.52 -28.73 -28.20
N TYR A 27 -0.69 -29.67 -27.71
CA TYR A 27 -1.11 -31.06 -27.49
C TYR A 27 -1.73 -31.31 -26.11
N SER A 28 -1.33 -30.58 -25.06
CA SER A 28 -1.76 -30.82 -23.67
C SER A 28 -2.88 -29.91 -23.19
N GLY A 29 -3.04 -28.73 -23.80
CA GLY A 29 -3.91 -27.65 -23.32
C GLY A 29 -3.37 -26.91 -22.09
N THR A 30 -2.17 -27.25 -21.60
CA THR A 30 -1.57 -26.67 -20.39
C THR A 30 -0.33 -25.84 -20.72
N LEU A 31 -0.28 -24.60 -20.24
CA LEU A 31 0.82 -23.66 -20.48
C LEU A 31 1.47 -23.28 -19.15
N HIS A 32 2.77 -23.54 -19.02
CA HIS A 32 3.57 -23.06 -17.90
C HIS A 32 4.23 -21.73 -18.26
N VAL A 33 3.80 -20.65 -17.60
CA VAL A 33 4.38 -19.31 -17.76
C VAL A 33 5.30 -19.02 -16.57
N SER A 34 6.43 -18.38 -16.83
CA SER A 34 7.40 -17.92 -15.82
C SER A 34 7.96 -16.56 -16.21
N LEU A 35 8.33 -15.74 -15.23
CA LEU A 35 8.83 -14.36 -15.46
C LEU A 35 10.02 -14.31 -16.42
N ASN A 36 10.93 -15.29 -16.32
CA ASN A 36 12.13 -15.33 -17.16
C ASN A 36 11.85 -15.66 -18.63
N LYS A 37 10.72 -16.31 -18.92
CA LYS A 37 10.36 -16.77 -20.27
C LYS A 37 9.18 -16.01 -20.87
N VAL A 38 8.38 -15.29 -20.07
CA VAL A 38 7.08 -14.76 -20.51
C VAL A 38 7.17 -13.83 -21.72
N GLN A 39 8.20 -12.98 -21.80
CA GLN A 39 8.41 -12.09 -22.94
C GLN A 39 8.73 -12.88 -24.22
N LEU A 40 9.64 -13.86 -24.15
CA LEU A 40 10.02 -14.71 -25.28
C LEU A 40 8.85 -15.60 -25.73
N LEU A 41 8.07 -16.10 -24.77
CA LEU A 41 6.86 -16.88 -25.04
C LEU A 41 5.79 -16.02 -25.72
N TYR A 42 5.60 -14.79 -25.27
CA TYR A 42 4.71 -13.82 -25.93
C TYR A 42 5.14 -13.57 -27.36
N GLN A 43 6.42 -13.31 -27.61
CA GLN A 43 6.96 -13.07 -28.96
C GLN A 43 6.74 -14.27 -29.90
N ALA A 44 6.99 -15.48 -29.39
CA ALA A 44 6.75 -16.70 -30.14
C ALA A 44 5.26 -16.92 -30.42
N ALA A 45 4.39 -16.64 -29.45
CA ALA A 45 2.94 -16.70 -29.61
C ALA A 45 2.42 -15.65 -30.61
N ASP A 46 3.00 -14.45 -30.62
CA ASP A 46 2.67 -13.40 -31.59
C ASP A 46 3.08 -13.80 -33.01
N LEU A 47 4.29 -14.34 -33.18
CA LEU A 47 4.76 -14.86 -34.46
C LEU A 47 3.87 -15.99 -35.00
N LEU A 48 3.42 -16.88 -34.11
CA LEU A 48 2.59 -18.05 -34.45
C LEU A 48 1.07 -17.75 -34.42
N GLN A 49 0.68 -16.51 -34.11
CA GLN A 49 -0.72 -16.06 -34.02
C GLN A 49 -1.57 -16.88 -33.04
N LEU A 50 -1.02 -17.15 -31.85
CA LEU A 50 -1.68 -17.86 -30.76
C LEU A 50 -2.28 -16.88 -29.75
N ASP A 51 -3.43 -16.32 -30.07
CA ASP A 51 -4.06 -15.23 -29.30
C ASP A 51 -4.27 -15.59 -27.82
N TYR A 52 -4.75 -16.79 -27.51
CA TYR A 52 -4.94 -17.24 -26.12
C TYR A 52 -3.62 -17.22 -25.32
N VAL A 53 -2.51 -17.62 -25.95
CA VAL A 53 -1.18 -17.62 -25.31
C VAL A 53 -0.70 -16.20 -25.10
N LYS A 54 -0.94 -15.30 -26.08
CA LYS A 54 -0.63 -13.86 -25.96
C LYS A 54 -1.38 -13.21 -24.80
N ASP A 55 -2.68 -13.47 -24.69
CA ASP A 55 -3.52 -12.91 -23.63
C ASP A 55 -3.12 -13.43 -22.25
N THR A 56 -2.81 -14.73 -22.16
CA THR A 56 -2.32 -15.35 -20.93
C THR A 56 -0.97 -14.74 -20.50
N CYS A 57 -0.04 -14.58 -21.45
CA CYS A 57 1.26 -13.95 -21.16
C CYS A 57 1.12 -12.48 -20.77
N SER A 58 0.24 -11.73 -21.43
CA SER A 58 -0.02 -10.31 -21.12
C SER A 58 -0.59 -10.14 -19.73
N SER A 59 -1.57 -10.98 -19.38
CA SER A 59 -2.18 -10.99 -18.03
C SER A 59 -1.14 -11.36 -16.98
N TYR A 60 -0.34 -12.40 -17.23
CA TYR A 60 0.73 -12.81 -16.32
C TYR A 60 1.77 -11.71 -16.11
N MET A 61 2.18 -10.99 -17.17
CA MET A 61 3.10 -9.85 -17.05
C MET A 61 2.50 -8.72 -16.23
N ALA A 62 1.23 -8.34 -16.49
CA ALA A 62 0.56 -7.27 -15.75
C ALA A 62 0.40 -7.59 -14.25
N MET A 63 0.23 -8.87 -13.90
CA MET A 63 0.07 -9.33 -12.51
C MET A 63 1.38 -9.37 -11.70
N ASN A 64 2.53 -9.43 -12.38
CA ASN A 64 3.84 -9.65 -11.76
C ASN A 64 4.83 -8.51 -12.10
N VAL A 65 4.32 -7.29 -12.23
CA VAL A 65 5.18 -6.10 -12.40
C VAL A 65 5.83 -5.76 -11.06
N GLU A 66 7.14 -5.54 -11.05
CA GLU A 66 7.91 -5.14 -9.86
C GLU A 66 8.77 -3.91 -10.19
N CYS A 67 9.23 -3.16 -9.17
CA CYS A 67 10.11 -2.00 -9.38
C CYS A 67 11.34 -2.32 -10.25
N SER A 68 11.94 -3.50 -10.06
CA SER A 68 13.11 -3.99 -10.80
C SER A 68 12.81 -4.32 -12.27
N THR A 69 11.59 -4.75 -12.59
CA THR A 69 11.20 -5.23 -13.93
C THR A 69 10.33 -4.25 -14.70
N CYS A 70 9.74 -3.25 -14.03
CA CYS A 70 8.70 -2.38 -14.58
C CYS A 70 9.14 -1.61 -15.83
N VAL A 71 10.36 -1.07 -15.85
CA VAL A 71 10.86 -0.29 -17.00
C VAL A 71 11.04 -1.18 -18.23
N ALA A 72 11.58 -2.38 -18.04
CA ALA A 72 11.76 -3.34 -19.13
C ALA A 72 10.40 -3.81 -19.68
N LEU A 73 9.45 -4.12 -18.80
CA LEU A 73 8.09 -4.51 -19.18
C LEU A 73 7.31 -3.36 -19.83
N TYR A 74 7.49 -2.12 -19.37
CA TYR A 74 6.89 -0.94 -20.00
C TYR A 74 7.39 -0.76 -21.43
N LYS A 75 8.71 -0.85 -21.65
CA LYS A 75 9.30 -0.79 -23.00
C LYS A 75 8.79 -1.92 -23.90
N PHE A 76 8.69 -3.13 -23.35
CA PHE A 76 8.13 -4.27 -24.07
C PHE A 76 6.66 -4.02 -24.44
N ALA A 77 5.85 -3.55 -23.50
CA ALA A 77 4.44 -3.25 -23.69
C ALA A 77 4.21 -2.13 -24.71
N ASP A 78 5.08 -1.13 -24.76
CA ASP A 78 5.04 -0.05 -25.75
C ASP A 78 5.32 -0.56 -27.18
N VAL A 79 6.28 -1.48 -27.34
CA VAL A 79 6.61 -2.09 -28.64
C VAL A 79 5.48 -2.98 -29.18
N TYR A 80 4.84 -3.75 -28.30
CA TYR A 80 3.77 -4.70 -28.67
C TYR A 80 2.35 -4.15 -28.46
N SER A 81 2.21 -2.87 -28.09
CA SER A 81 0.93 -2.22 -27.78
C SER A 81 0.08 -2.97 -26.74
N LEU A 82 0.72 -3.46 -25.68
CA LEU A 82 0.08 -4.19 -24.59
C LEU A 82 -0.49 -3.24 -23.54
N ASP A 83 -1.68 -2.70 -23.79
CA ASP A 83 -2.29 -1.67 -22.93
C ASP A 83 -2.43 -2.08 -21.45
N ILE A 84 -2.80 -3.33 -21.18
CA ILE A 84 -2.94 -3.83 -19.81
C ILE A 84 -1.61 -3.80 -19.05
N VAL A 85 -0.53 -4.27 -19.69
CA VAL A 85 0.82 -4.30 -19.11
C VAL A 85 1.36 -2.88 -18.98
N ARG A 86 1.16 -2.05 -20.01
CA ARG A 86 1.58 -0.65 -20.03
C ARG A 86 0.95 0.15 -18.89
N LYS A 87 -0.36 0.01 -18.67
CA LYS A 87 -1.07 0.65 -17.55
C LYS A 87 -0.56 0.19 -16.20
N ALA A 88 -0.37 -1.12 -16.01
CA ALA A 88 0.16 -1.68 -14.76
C ALA A 88 1.58 -1.15 -14.46
N CYS A 89 2.44 -1.08 -15.49
CA CYS A 89 3.79 -0.54 -15.34
C CYS A 89 3.78 0.96 -15.00
N LEU A 90 2.97 1.75 -15.72
CA LEU A 90 2.86 3.19 -15.46
C LEU A 90 2.35 3.48 -14.04
N GLN A 91 1.34 2.74 -13.57
CA GLN A 91 0.84 2.86 -12.20
C GLN A 91 1.94 2.57 -11.16
N LEU A 92 2.73 1.53 -11.36
CA LEU A 92 3.83 1.20 -10.45
C LEU A 92 4.93 2.27 -10.49
N ILE A 93 5.26 2.77 -11.68
CA ILE A 93 6.23 3.86 -11.88
C ILE A 93 5.74 5.12 -11.19
N ASP A 94 4.45 5.45 -11.27
CA ASP A 94 3.87 6.63 -10.64
C ASP A 94 4.02 6.56 -9.11
N ILE A 95 3.72 5.40 -8.51
CA ILE A 95 3.81 5.19 -7.04
C ILE A 95 5.27 5.12 -6.55
N ASN A 96 6.17 4.49 -7.31
CA ASN A 96 7.57 4.27 -6.92
C ASN A 96 8.56 5.11 -7.72
N PHE A 97 8.14 6.29 -8.18
CA PHE A 97 8.90 7.09 -9.15
C PHE A 97 10.34 7.37 -8.69
N VAL A 98 10.55 7.68 -7.41
CA VAL A 98 11.88 8.00 -6.86
C VAL A 98 12.84 6.81 -6.96
N GLU A 99 12.36 5.61 -6.64
CA GLU A 99 13.15 4.38 -6.74
C GLU A 99 13.44 4.04 -8.20
N VAL A 100 12.40 4.06 -9.04
CA VAL A 100 12.52 3.72 -10.46
C VAL A 100 13.40 4.73 -11.20
N ALA A 101 13.24 6.03 -10.96
CA ALA A 101 14.06 7.08 -11.58
C ALA A 101 15.55 6.99 -11.22
N SER A 102 15.86 6.38 -10.07
CA SER A 102 17.22 6.14 -9.61
C SER A 102 17.87 4.90 -10.26
N SER A 103 17.09 4.03 -10.91
CA SER A 103 17.59 2.83 -11.60
C SER A 103 18.39 3.16 -12.87
N GLU A 104 19.22 2.20 -13.32
CA GLU A 104 19.93 2.33 -14.61
C GLU A 104 18.98 2.08 -15.78
N GLU A 105 17.99 1.20 -15.59
CA GLU A 105 16.98 0.84 -16.56
C GLU A 105 16.15 2.07 -16.98
N PHE A 106 15.86 2.98 -16.06
CA PHE A 106 15.19 4.26 -16.36
C PHE A 106 15.95 5.10 -17.39
N CYS A 107 17.29 5.07 -17.35
CA CYS A 107 18.11 5.77 -18.34
C CYS A 107 18.03 5.13 -19.74
N SER A 108 17.50 3.92 -19.86
CA SER A 108 17.29 3.21 -21.13
C SER A 108 15.98 3.58 -21.85
N LEU A 109 15.13 4.41 -21.25
CA LEU A 109 13.88 4.89 -21.84
C LEU A 109 14.12 5.75 -23.08
N SER A 110 13.19 5.73 -24.03
CA SER A 110 13.16 6.69 -25.14
C SER A 110 12.68 8.08 -24.67
N VAL A 111 12.91 9.12 -25.47
CA VAL A 111 12.41 10.48 -25.15
C VAL A 111 10.89 10.50 -24.99
N ASN A 112 10.14 9.79 -25.83
CA ASN A 112 8.68 9.75 -25.79
C ASN A 112 8.18 9.06 -24.51
N GLN A 113 8.81 7.94 -24.16
CA GLN A 113 8.51 7.17 -22.96
C GLN A 113 8.80 7.97 -21.68
N LEU A 114 9.97 8.61 -21.61
CA LEU A 114 10.28 9.50 -20.49
C LEU A 114 9.27 10.64 -20.38
N THR A 115 8.97 11.29 -21.51
CA THR A 115 8.06 12.44 -21.57
C THR A 115 6.65 12.07 -21.13
N GLU A 116 6.17 10.88 -21.51
CA GLU A 116 4.91 10.33 -21.00
C GLU A 116 4.94 10.21 -19.48
N ILE A 117 5.91 9.50 -18.91
CA ILE A 117 6.01 9.28 -17.46
C ILE A 117 6.05 10.62 -16.70
N ILE A 118 6.95 11.53 -17.07
CA ILE A 118 7.08 12.81 -16.36
C ILE A 118 5.87 13.74 -16.58
N SER A 119 5.00 13.45 -17.55
CA SER A 119 3.77 14.23 -17.76
C SER A 119 2.63 13.82 -16.82
N HIS A 120 2.75 12.69 -16.11
CA HIS A 120 1.67 12.15 -15.27
C HIS A 120 1.40 12.98 -14.02
N ASP A 121 0.15 13.35 -13.80
CA ASP A 121 -0.24 14.08 -12.59
C ASP A 121 -0.12 13.23 -11.30
N GLU A 122 -0.16 11.90 -11.46
CA GLU A 122 -0.19 10.89 -10.40
C GLU A 122 1.19 10.57 -9.80
N LEU A 123 2.29 11.17 -10.28
CA LEU A 123 3.64 10.87 -9.77
C LEU A 123 3.73 11.13 -8.26
N ASP A 124 4.22 10.13 -7.53
CA ASP A 124 4.48 10.23 -6.11
C ASP A 124 5.88 10.82 -5.84
N VAL A 125 5.95 12.15 -5.93
CA VAL A 125 7.16 12.94 -5.63
C VAL A 125 6.92 13.95 -4.53
N LYS A 126 7.96 14.24 -3.75
CA LYS A 126 7.88 15.25 -2.67
C LYS A 126 7.84 16.68 -3.21
N ASP A 127 8.53 16.90 -4.33
CA ASP A 127 8.67 18.16 -5.03
C ASP A 127 8.94 17.92 -6.52
N GLU A 128 8.83 18.98 -7.33
CA GLU A 128 9.20 18.93 -8.76
C GLU A 128 10.72 18.86 -8.98
N THR A 129 11.54 19.15 -7.96
CA THR A 129 13.00 19.05 -8.05
C THR A 129 13.40 17.59 -8.33
N THR A 130 12.70 16.64 -7.71
CA THR A 130 12.88 15.20 -7.95
C THR A 130 12.63 14.82 -9.42
N VAL A 131 11.60 15.39 -10.06
CA VAL A 131 11.27 15.15 -11.48
C VAL A 131 12.34 15.76 -12.39
N TRP A 132 12.81 16.96 -12.06
CA TRP A 132 13.91 17.62 -12.74
C TRP A 132 15.21 16.81 -12.67
N GLU A 133 15.59 16.33 -11.48
CA GLU A 133 16.79 15.52 -11.29
C GLU A 133 16.74 14.21 -12.10
N ALA A 134 15.57 13.56 -12.16
CA ALA A 134 15.36 12.38 -13.00
C ALA A 134 15.57 12.68 -14.49
N ALA A 135 15.02 13.81 -14.98
CA ALA A 135 15.21 14.25 -16.36
C ALA A 135 16.69 14.56 -16.68
N VAL A 136 17.38 15.26 -15.79
CA VAL A 136 18.82 15.56 -15.93
C VAL A 136 19.64 14.28 -15.95
N ARG A 137 19.37 13.33 -15.05
CA ARG A 137 20.03 12.03 -15.01
C ARG A 137 19.88 11.28 -16.34
N TRP A 138 18.66 11.25 -16.88
CA TRP A 138 18.38 10.61 -18.17
C TRP A 138 19.15 11.25 -19.33
N VAL A 139 19.22 12.59 -19.39
CA VAL A 139 20.01 13.29 -20.42
C VAL A 139 21.52 13.06 -20.20
N HIS A 140 21.98 13.06 -18.95
CA HIS A 140 23.38 12.85 -18.60
C HIS A 140 23.91 11.51 -19.10
N ASN A 141 23.08 10.46 -19.06
CA ASN A 141 23.46 9.12 -19.50
C ASN A 141 23.91 9.07 -20.97
N CYS A 142 23.36 9.91 -21.85
CA CYS A 142 23.87 10.06 -23.22
C CYS A 142 23.79 11.53 -23.66
N ARG A 143 24.67 12.37 -23.11
CA ARG A 143 24.64 13.82 -23.33
C ARG A 143 24.60 14.20 -24.82
N VAL A 144 25.46 13.59 -25.63
CA VAL A 144 25.63 13.94 -27.05
C VAL A 144 24.32 13.75 -27.83
N ASP A 145 23.61 12.66 -27.59
CA ASP A 145 22.39 12.33 -28.33
C ASP A 145 21.11 12.85 -27.67
N ARG A 146 21.15 13.27 -26.40
CA ARG A 146 19.92 13.62 -25.66
C ARG A 146 19.79 15.09 -25.30
N GLN A 147 20.87 15.86 -25.35
CA GLN A 147 20.84 17.28 -24.98
C GLN A 147 19.84 18.09 -25.83
N HIS A 148 19.70 17.75 -27.11
CA HIS A 148 18.75 18.42 -28.01
C HIS A 148 17.27 18.12 -27.73
N HIS A 149 16.97 17.08 -26.94
CA HIS A 149 15.62 16.75 -26.49
C HIS A 149 15.21 17.50 -25.22
N LEU A 150 16.14 18.18 -24.55
CA LEU A 150 15.87 18.89 -23.30
C LEU A 150 14.74 19.93 -23.43
N PRO A 151 14.68 20.77 -24.49
CA PRO A 151 13.57 21.71 -24.69
C PRO A 151 12.19 21.07 -24.84
N SER A 152 12.10 19.82 -25.32
CA SER A 152 10.83 19.08 -25.41
C SER A 152 10.41 18.42 -24.09
N ILE A 153 11.35 18.16 -23.19
CA ILE A 153 11.11 17.51 -21.89
C ILE A 153 10.69 18.56 -20.83
N LEU A 154 11.37 19.71 -20.83
CA LEU A 154 11.15 20.80 -19.87
C LEU A 154 9.69 21.26 -19.70
N PRO A 155 8.85 21.35 -20.75
CA PRO A 155 7.44 21.76 -20.61
C PRO A 155 6.59 20.84 -19.72
N HIS A 156 7.05 19.61 -19.48
CA HIS A 156 6.36 18.62 -18.65
C HIS A 156 6.77 18.69 -17.17
N ILE A 157 7.74 19.55 -16.83
CA ILE A 157 8.16 19.83 -15.44
C ILE A 157 7.45 21.11 -14.97
N ARG A 158 6.85 21.08 -13.79
CA ARG A 158 6.00 22.16 -13.28
C ARG A 158 6.82 23.19 -12.52
N PHE A 159 7.65 23.95 -13.24
CA PHE A 159 8.55 24.98 -12.67
C PHE A 159 7.82 26.03 -11.82
N ASN A 160 6.53 26.25 -12.05
CA ASN A 160 5.70 27.16 -11.26
C ASN A 160 5.42 26.67 -9.83
N LEU A 161 5.66 25.39 -9.54
CA LEU A 161 5.48 24.79 -8.21
C LEU A 161 6.81 24.63 -7.45
N LEU A 162 7.94 25.03 -8.05
CA LEU A 162 9.24 25.03 -7.41
C LEU A 162 9.44 26.27 -6.54
N THR A 163 10.31 26.16 -5.55
CA THR A 163 10.72 27.34 -4.77
C THR A 163 11.55 28.29 -5.65
N PRO A 164 11.61 29.59 -5.30
CA PRO A 164 12.46 30.53 -6.03
C PRO A 164 13.94 30.13 -6.05
N ASP A 165 14.42 29.54 -4.94
CA ASP A 165 15.80 29.08 -4.80
C ASP A 165 16.09 27.88 -5.71
N ASP A 166 15.18 26.90 -5.75
CA ASP A 166 15.30 25.73 -6.65
C ASP A 166 15.26 26.17 -8.11
N THR A 167 14.35 27.09 -8.46
CA THR A 167 14.22 27.61 -9.83
C THR A 167 15.50 28.33 -10.26
N ALA A 168 16.12 29.09 -9.35
CA ALA A 168 17.40 29.75 -9.61
C ALA A 168 18.52 28.72 -9.80
N ALA A 169 18.61 27.70 -8.94
CA ALA A 169 19.59 26.63 -9.05
C ALA A 169 19.48 25.86 -10.39
N ILE A 170 18.25 25.58 -10.82
CA ILE A 170 17.95 24.91 -12.09
C ILE A 170 18.33 25.78 -13.28
N SER A 171 18.01 27.08 -13.24
CA SER A 171 18.38 28.03 -14.29
C SER A 171 19.89 28.20 -14.41
N GLU A 172 20.62 28.05 -13.30
CA GLU A 172 22.07 28.11 -13.25
C GLU A 172 22.76 26.80 -13.68
N HIS A 173 22.01 25.71 -13.85
CA HIS A 173 22.55 24.41 -14.18
C HIS A 173 23.26 24.41 -15.55
N PRO A 174 24.46 23.80 -15.69
CA PRO A 174 25.25 23.88 -16.93
C PRO A 174 24.49 23.49 -18.19
N MET A 175 23.67 22.44 -18.11
CA MET A 175 22.91 21.92 -19.25
C MET A 175 21.81 22.87 -19.74
N VAL A 176 21.27 23.71 -18.85
CA VAL A 176 20.26 24.72 -19.18
C VAL A 176 20.92 25.96 -19.77
N LYS A 177 22.10 26.34 -19.26
CA LYS A 177 22.89 27.47 -19.77
C LYS A 177 23.50 27.22 -21.14
N GLU A 178 23.89 25.98 -21.42
CA GLU A 178 24.46 25.59 -22.71
C GLU A 178 23.43 25.61 -23.85
N ASP A 179 22.13 25.48 -23.54
CA ASP A 179 21.05 25.46 -24.52
C ASP A 179 20.09 26.66 -24.35
N PRO A 180 20.12 27.65 -25.28
CA PRO A 180 19.26 28.83 -25.21
C PRO A 180 17.76 28.50 -25.23
N GLY A 181 17.35 27.41 -25.92
CA GLY A 181 15.96 26.98 -25.99
C GLY A 181 15.41 26.53 -24.63
N SER A 182 16.22 25.79 -23.87
CA SER A 182 15.89 25.34 -22.52
C SER A 182 15.68 26.49 -21.54
N SER A 183 16.55 27.50 -21.60
CA SER A 183 16.42 28.73 -20.80
C SER A 183 15.14 29.50 -21.11
N GLU A 184 14.74 29.56 -22.39
CA GLU A 184 13.49 30.20 -22.81
C GLU A 184 12.25 29.42 -22.34
N VAL A 185 12.27 28.09 -22.41
CA VAL A 185 11.17 27.24 -21.93
C VAL A 185 10.96 27.39 -20.42
N ILE A 186 12.02 27.37 -19.61
CA ILE A 186 11.92 27.57 -18.15
C ILE A 186 11.36 28.97 -17.85
N ARG A 187 11.91 30.01 -18.49
CA ARG A 187 11.41 31.38 -18.33
C ARG A 187 9.93 31.48 -18.71
N ASN A 188 9.51 30.86 -19.81
CA ASN A 188 8.11 30.85 -20.23
C ASN A 188 7.21 30.03 -19.29
N GLY A 189 7.71 28.93 -18.72
CA GLY A 189 7.00 28.12 -17.72
C GLY A 189 6.79 28.86 -16.40
N VAL A 190 7.78 29.63 -15.96
CA VAL A 190 7.69 30.50 -14.77
C VAL A 190 6.79 31.71 -15.02
N LEU A 191 6.84 32.30 -16.22
CA LEU A 191 6.03 33.49 -16.59
C LEU A 191 4.57 33.16 -16.92
N ARG A 192 4.24 31.95 -17.42
CA ARG A 192 2.86 31.48 -17.65
C ARG A 192 2.18 31.06 -16.34
N GLY A 193 2.19 31.95 -15.35
CA GLY A 193 1.50 31.74 -14.08
C GLY A 193 0.08 31.15 -14.28
N ALA A 194 -0.20 30.07 -13.55
CA ALA A 194 -1.53 29.49 -13.37
C ALA A 194 -2.31 29.07 -14.64
N SER A 195 -1.70 28.36 -15.59
CA SER A 195 -2.49 27.54 -16.53
C SER A 195 -2.74 26.16 -15.93
N ASN A 196 -3.82 25.96 -15.15
CA ASN A 196 -4.44 24.69 -14.73
C ASN A 196 -3.55 23.52 -14.22
N MET A 197 -2.25 23.70 -14.00
CA MET A 197 -1.35 22.63 -13.58
C MET A 197 -1.57 22.34 -12.10
N LYS A 198 -2.20 21.20 -11.83
CA LYS A 198 -2.37 20.65 -10.48
C LYS A 198 -1.00 20.25 -9.92
N PRO A 199 -0.75 20.32 -8.61
CA PRO A 199 0.43 19.68 -8.00
C PRO A 199 0.48 18.18 -8.25
N ARG A 200 1.67 17.57 -8.19
CA ARG A 200 1.79 16.11 -8.33
C ARG A 200 1.17 15.47 -7.09
N PHE A 201 0.64 14.27 -7.25
CA PHE A 201 0.01 13.52 -6.17
C PHE A 201 0.85 13.52 -4.88
N GLY A 202 2.14 13.22 -4.99
CA GLY A 202 3.00 13.10 -3.81
C GLY A 202 3.25 14.39 -3.03
N ILE A 203 3.14 15.57 -3.67
CA ILE A 203 3.58 16.87 -3.12
C ILE A 203 2.70 17.32 -1.93
N GLY A 204 1.44 16.90 -1.90
CA GLY A 204 0.50 17.18 -0.80
C GLY A 204 0.24 15.99 0.12
N ALA A 205 0.89 14.85 -0.11
CA ALA A 205 0.59 13.61 0.59
C ALA A 205 1.35 13.53 1.92
N GLU A 206 0.61 13.47 3.03
CA GLU A 206 1.17 13.41 4.38
C GLU A 206 0.91 12.05 5.02
N LYS A 207 1.83 11.56 5.85
CA LYS A 207 1.59 10.36 6.66
C LYS A 207 0.61 10.70 7.78
N MET A 208 -0.47 9.94 7.85
CA MET A 208 -1.55 10.13 8.80
C MET A 208 -1.97 8.80 9.42
N VAL A 209 -2.55 8.89 10.60
CA VAL A 209 -3.25 7.76 11.24
C VAL A 209 -4.73 7.93 10.93
N LEU A 210 -5.33 6.92 10.29
CA LEU A 210 -6.71 6.88 9.88
C LEU A 210 -7.56 6.06 10.85
N PHE A 211 -8.77 6.56 11.08
CA PHE A 211 -9.80 5.97 11.92
C PHE A 211 -11.08 5.86 11.12
N PHE A 212 -11.72 4.70 11.19
CA PHE A 212 -13.02 4.46 10.56
C PHE A 212 -14.06 4.34 11.66
N GLU A 213 -15.02 5.25 11.66
CA GLU A 213 -16.13 5.23 12.61
C GLU A 213 -17.12 4.15 12.19
N THR A 214 -17.42 3.19 13.06
CA THR A 214 -18.32 2.05 12.78
C THR A 214 -19.73 2.30 13.33
N SER A 215 -19.84 3.11 14.38
CA SER A 215 -21.09 3.52 15.02
C SER A 215 -20.85 4.81 15.80
N PRO A 216 -21.75 5.81 15.74
CA PRO A 216 -23.05 5.83 15.05
C PRO A 216 -22.97 6.17 13.55
N ASN A 217 -21.83 6.63 13.04
CA ASN A 217 -21.67 7.03 11.63
C ASN A 217 -20.73 6.10 10.87
N PRO A 218 -21.22 4.98 10.30
CA PRO A 218 -20.39 3.95 9.64
C PRO A 218 -19.60 4.43 8.42
N ASN A 219 -19.87 5.65 7.95
CA ASN A 219 -19.38 6.18 6.69
C ASN A 219 -18.40 7.35 6.86
N ARG A 220 -17.77 7.46 8.03
CA ARG A 220 -16.88 8.56 8.34
C ARG A 220 -15.45 8.06 8.53
N MET A 221 -14.56 8.59 7.70
CA MET A 221 -13.11 8.41 7.85
C MET A 221 -12.55 9.67 8.49
N GLN A 222 -11.86 9.51 9.60
CA GLN A 222 -11.11 10.59 10.24
C GLN A 222 -9.64 10.29 10.11
N GLY A 223 -8.82 11.33 10.01
CA GLY A 223 -7.38 11.16 10.07
C GLY A 223 -6.73 12.27 10.86
N ILE A 224 -5.58 11.96 11.43
CA ILE A 224 -4.72 12.92 12.11
C ILE A 224 -3.30 12.76 11.60
N ASN A 225 -2.60 13.88 11.46
CA ASN A 225 -1.15 13.90 11.32
C ASN A 225 -0.52 14.08 12.73
N PRO A 226 0.06 13.03 13.32
CA PRO A 226 0.73 13.08 14.62
C PRO A 226 1.81 14.16 14.76
N ARG A 227 2.49 14.55 13.67
CA ARG A 227 3.60 15.50 13.73
C ARG A 227 3.15 16.92 14.03
N ILE A 228 1.99 17.30 13.51
CA ILE A 228 1.47 18.67 13.56
C ILE A 228 0.13 18.77 14.29
N GLY A 229 -0.45 17.64 14.71
CA GLY A 229 -1.76 17.57 15.37
C GLY A 229 -2.94 17.95 14.48
N GLN A 230 -2.73 18.10 13.17
CA GLN A 230 -3.77 18.47 12.22
C GLN A 230 -4.68 17.26 11.97
N SER A 231 -5.99 17.44 12.11
CA SER A 231 -6.99 16.41 11.84
C SER A 231 -7.91 16.79 10.69
N PHE A 232 -8.48 15.77 10.06
CA PHE A 232 -9.50 15.91 9.03
C PHE A 232 -10.59 14.87 9.24
N SER A 233 -11.74 15.11 8.62
CA SER A 233 -12.86 14.18 8.61
C SER A 233 -13.52 14.19 7.23
N ILE A 234 -13.66 13.02 6.62
CA ILE A 234 -14.39 12.84 5.36
C ILE A 234 -15.64 12.02 5.65
N HIS A 235 -16.78 12.50 5.17
CA HIS A 235 -18.03 11.76 5.18
C HIS A 235 -18.36 11.24 3.79
N PHE A 236 -18.71 9.95 3.73
CA PHE A 236 -19.09 9.26 2.50
C PHE A 236 -20.60 8.97 2.52
N THR A 237 -21.31 9.34 1.46
CA THR A 237 -22.78 9.23 1.43
C THR A 237 -23.30 7.83 1.09
N GLU A 238 -22.49 6.98 0.46
CA GLU A 238 -22.96 5.73 -0.18
C GLU A 238 -22.14 4.47 0.14
N ILE A 239 -21.29 4.47 1.16
CA ILE A 239 -20.54 3.25 1.52
C ILE A 239 -21.29 2.37 2.52
N PRO A 240 -21.20 1.03 2.38
CA PRO A 240 -21.68 0.13 3.43
C PRO A 240 -20.82 0.26 4.70
N PRO A 241 -21.33 -0.16 5.87
CA PRO A 241 -20.59 -0.06 7.12
C PRO A 241 -19.24 -0.76 7.10
N ILE A 242 -18.19 -0.01 7.37
CA ILE A 242 -16.83 -0.53 7.45
C ILE A 242 -16.70 -1.43 8.70
N VAL A 243 -16.07 -2.58 8.53
CA VAL A 243 -15.83 -3.59 9.57
C VAL A 243 -14.35 -3.68 9.92
N SER A 244 -13.47 -3.54 8.92
CA SER A 244 -12.02 -3.56 9.11
C SER A 244 -11.32 -2.80 8.01
N ALA A 245 -10.11 -2.31 8.28
CA ALA A 245 -9.29 -1.56 7.35
C ALA A 245 -7.84 -2.05 7.38
N THR A 246 -7.15 -1.94 6.25
CA THR A 246 -5.72 -2.25 6.15
C THR A 246 -5.06 -1.36 5.11
N VAL A 247 -3.74 -1.24 5.19
CA VAL A 247 -2.93 -0.44 4.26
C VAL A 247 -1.81 -1.33 3.73
N THR A 248 -1.67 -1.40 2.41
CA THR A 248 -0.62 -2.19 1.77
C THR A 248 0.74 -1.49 1.82
N SER A 249 1.82 -2.22 1.52
CA SER A 249 3.17 -1.65 1.34
C SER A 249 3.19 -0.50 0.33
N ASP A 250 2.34 -0.58 -0.68
CA ASP A 250 2.24 0.38 -1.79
C ASP A 250 1.27 1.53 -1.46
N ASN A 251 0.94 1.67 -0.17
CA ASN A 251 0.11 2.73 0.39
C ASN A 251 -1.35 2.75 -0.12
N GLU A 252 -1.85 1.60 -0.55
CA GLU A 252 -3.25 1.43 -0.92
C GLU A 252 -4.10 1.15 0.32
N ILE A 253 -5.18 1.89 0.49
CA ILE A 253 -6.08 1.76 1.64
C ILE A 253 -7.26 0.87 1.23
N TYR A 254 -7.34 -0.30 1.85
CA TYR A 254 -8.44 -1.24 1.66
C TYR A 254 -9.31 -1.29 2.90
N VAL A 255 -10.62 -1.43 2.69
CA VAL A 255 -11.58 -1.68 3.75
C VAL A 255 -12.46 -2.86 3.40
N LEU A 256 -12.88 -3.57 4.43
CA LEU A 256 -13.92 -4.58 4.35
C LEU A 256 -15.21 -3.96 4.90
N ALA A 257 -16.26 -3.94 4.08
CA ALA A 257 -17.54 -3.33 4.42
C ALA A 257 -18.67 -4.37 4.39
N LYS A 258 -19.62 -4.24 5.32
CA LYS A 258 -20.79 -5.15 5.41
C LYS A 258 -21.86 -4.72 4.42
N GLU A 259 -22.00 -5.46 3.33
CA GLU A 259 -23.01 -5.18 2.29
C GLU A 259 -24.38 -5.79 2.64
N SER A 260 -24.38 -7.01 3.16
CA SER A 260 -25.59 -7.70 3.64
C SER A 260 -25.31 -8.54 4.89
N GLU A 261 -26.28 -9.32 5.36
CA GLU A 261 -26.04 -10.21 6.50
C GLU A 261 -25.02 -11.32 6.20
N ASP A 262 -24.88 -11.72 4.94
CA ASP A 262 -24.07 -12.86 4.51
C ASP A 262 -22.93 -12.47 3.55
N GLN A 263 -22.81 -11.20 3.15
CA GLN A 263 -21.78 -10.74 2.21
C GLN A 263 -21.04 -9.50 2.71
N MET A 264 -19.75 -9.51 2.42
CA MET A 264 -18.82 -8.43 2.67
C MET A 264 -18.24 -7.95 1.34
N SER A 265 -18.08 -6.64 1.20
CA SER A 265 -17.48 -5.99 0.03
C SER A 265 -16.08 -5.51 0.38
N LEU A 266 -15.11 -5.82 -0.49
CA LEU A 266 -13.75 -5.29 -0.43
C LEU A 266 -13.67 -4.01 -1.25
N LEU A 267 -13.41 -2.89 -0.59
CA LEU A 267 -13.35 -1.57 -1.21
C LEU A 267 -11.92 -1.01 -1.15
N LEU A 268 -11.48 -0.38 -2.23
CA LEU A 268 -10.22 0.34 -2.36
C LEU A 268 -10.49 1.84 -2.40
N TYR A 269 -9.82 2.62 -1.54
CA TYR A 269 -9.94 4.07 -1.56
C TYR A 269 -9.08 4.70 -2.65
N LYS A 270 -9.73 5.29 -3.66
CA LYS A 270 -9.07 6.07 -4.71
C LYS A 270 -8.88 7.51 -4.24
N GLN A 271 -7.76 7.75 -3.55
CA GLN A 271 -7.44 9.04 -2.89
C GLN A 271 -7.67 10.26 -3.80
N MET A 272 -7.25 10.20 -5.07
CA MET A 272 -7.40 11.31 -6.04
C MET A 272 -8.84 11.72 -6.31
N LYS A 273 -9.74 10.73 -6.37
CA LYS A 273 -11.15 10.95 -6.67
C LYS A 273 -11.97 11.09 -5.39
N SER A 274 -11.37 10.84 -4.23
CA SER A 274 -12.07 10.73 -2.95
C SER A 274 -13.25 9.74 -2.99
N VAL A 275 -13.14 8.66 -3.77
CA VAL A 275 -14.18 7.62 -3.91
C VAL A 275 -13.67 6.25 -3.52
N TRP A 276 -14.60 5.40 -3.10
CA TRP A 276 -14.35 3.97 -2.89
C TRP A 276 -14.69 3.20 -4.16
N GLU A 277 -13.78 2.33 -4.59
CA GLU A 277 -13.98 1.42 -5.72
C GLU A 277 -14.12 -0.01 -5.19
N GLN A 278 -15.17 -0.71 -5.59
CA GLN A 278 -15.37 -2.10 -5.20
C GLN A 278 -14.48 -3.02 -6.01
N MET A 279 -13.62 -3.77 -5.32
CA MET A 279 -12.65 -4.67 -5.93
C MET A 279 -13.15 -6.11 -5.98
N SER A 280 -13.86 -6.55 -4.95
CA SER A 280 -14.36 -7.92 -4.83
C SER A 280 -15.47 -8.02 -3.80
N VAL A 281 -16.19 -9.16 -3.80
CA VAL A 281 -17.18 -9.53 -2.80
C VAL A 281 -16.75 -10.88 -2.20
N VAL A 282 -16.93 -11.03 -0.89
CA VAL A 282 -16.64 -12.27 -0.18
C VAL A 282 -17.81 -12.64 0.72
N GLU A 283 -18.10 -13.93 0.78
CA GLU A 283 -19.04 -14.46 1.76
C GLU A 283 -18.53 -14.15 3.17
N LYS A 284 -19.42 -13.62 4.00
CA LYS A 284 -19.12 -13.28 5.38
C LYS A 284 -18.73 -14.53 6.13
N LEU A 285 -17.55 -14.49 6.75
CA LEU A 285 -17.07 -15.59 7.55
C LEU A 285 -17.83 -15.66 8.89
N PRO A 286 -17.97 -16.86 9.48
CA PRO A 286 -18.65 -17.02 10.76
C PRO A 286 -17.89 -16.23 11.84
N GLY A 287 -18.60 -15.31 12.50
CA GLY A 287 -18.02 -14.44 13.51
C GLY A 287 -18.85 -13.18 13.80
N LEU A 288 -18.66 -12.64 15.00
CA LEU A 288 -19.20 -11.33 15.36
C LEU A 288 -18.45 -10.24 14.59
N ILE A 289 -19.12 -9.12 14.30
CA ILE A 289 -18.55 -7.99 13.53
C ILE A 289 -17.21 -7.52 14.13
N ARG A 290 -17.09 -7.52 15.46
CA ARG A 290 -15.89 -7.05 16.18
C ARG A 290 -14.65 -7.93 16.02
N ASN A 291 -14.80 -9.18 15.58
CA ASN A 291 -13.68 -10.12 15.47
C ASN A 291 -13.38 -10.46 14.01
N GLN A 292 -13.58 -9.47 13.14
CA GLN A 292 -13.31 -9.57 11.71
C GLN A 292 -12.16 -8.64 11.38
N HIS A 293 -11.13 -9.18 10.75
CA HIS A 293 -9.89 -8.46 10.48
C HIS A 293 -9.54 -8.56 9.00
N LEU A 294 -9.10 -7.44 8.45
CA LEU A 294 -8.49 -7.36 7.13
C LEU A 294 -7.01 -7.05 7.31
N LEU A 295 -6.15 -7.84 6.69
CA LEU A 295 -4.69 -7.72 6.80
C LEU A 295 -4.03 -7.73 5.42
N ALA A 296 -3.03 -6.90 5.20
CA ALA A 296 -2.25 -6.87 3.96
C ALA A 296 -0.85 -7.44 4.18
N LEU A 297 -0.47 -8.45 3.40
CA LEU A 297 0.82 -9.13 3.50
C LEU A 297 1.28 -9.58 2.11
N ASP A 298 2.48 -9.15 1.68
CA ASP A 298 3.17 -9.59 0.46
C ASP A 298 2.28 -9.66 -0.80
N GLY A 299 1.55 -8.56 -1.09
CA GLY A 299 0.67 -8.48 -2.26
C GLY A 299 -0.67 -9.24 -2.13
N HIS A 300 -0.95 -9.80 -0.96
CA HIS A 300 -2.21 -10.48 -0.66
C HIS A 300 -2.98 -9.76 0.44
N LEU A 301 -4.30 -9.88 0.39
CA LEU A 301 -5.20 -9.45 1.46
C LEU A 301 -5.77 -10.69 2.15
N TYR A 302 -5.79 -10.69 3.47
CA TYR A 302 -6.33 -11.76 4.29
C TYR A 302 -7.55 -11.26 5.04
N TYR A 303 -8.67 -11.94 4.85
CA TYR A 303 -9.89 -11.74 5.63
C TYR A 303 -9.98 -12.86 6.65
N LEU A 304 -9.91 -12.49 7.93
CA LEU A 304 -10.01 -13.41 9.05
C LEU A 304 -11.27 -13.10 9.85
N ALA A 305 -11.96 -14.16 10.27
CA ALA A 305 -13.01 -14.04 11.27
C ALA A 305 -12.92 -15.15 12.32
N CYS A 306 -13.29 -14.77 13.53
CA CYS A 306 -13.37 -15.65 14.68
C CYS A 306 -14.84 -15.91 15.02
N ASP A 307 -15.25 -17.19 14.98
CA ASP A 307 -16.60 -17.59 15.39
C ASP A 307 -16.69 -17.79 16.91
N TRP A 308 -17.63 -17.08 17.54
CA TRP A 308 -17.95 -17.23 18.97
C TRP A 308 -19.30 -17.95 19.11
N THR A 309 -19.30 -19.28 18.95
CA THR A 309 -20.49 -20.08 19.28
C THR A 309 -20.48 -20.46 20.77
N LYS A 310 -21.57 -20.15 21.50
CA LYS A 310 -21.75 -20.53 22.92
C LYS A 310 -22.12 -22.03 23.06
N PRO A 311 -21.85 -22.71 24.19
CA PRO A 311 -20.93 -22.45 25.30
C PRO A 311 -19.84 -23.53 25.40
N SER A 312 -19.35 -24.06 24.27
CA SER A 312 -18.37 -25.15 24.27
C SER A 312 -16.91 -24.71 24.13
N HIS A 313 -16.62 -23.40 24.18
CA HIS A 313 -15.25 -22.84 24.01
C HIS A 313 -14.57 -23.17 22.66
N ILE A 314 -15.30 -23.76 21.71
CA ILE A 314 -14.77 -24.08 20.38
C ILE A 314 -14.86 -22.82 19.53
N VAL A 315 -13.72 -22.18 19.34
CA VAL A 315 -13.57 -21.08 18.41
C VAL A 315 -12.95 -21.63 17.13
N ARG A 316 -13.62 -21.43 16.00
CA ARG A 316 -13.06 -21.77 14.69
C ARG A 316 -12.62 -20.51 14.00
N TYR A 317 -11.40 -20.55 13.48
CA TYR A 317 -10.88 -19.53 12.59
C TYR A 317 -11.15 -19.90 11.15
N SER A 318 -11.83 -18.98 10.47
CA SER A 318 -11.93 -18.99 9.03
C SER A 318 -11.05 -17.89 8.49
N MET A 319 -10.27 -18.21 7.46
CA MET A 319 -9.41 -17.27 6.79
C MET A 319 -9.54 -17.46 5.29
N LYS A 320 -9.73 -16.34 4.59
CA LYS A 320 -9.67 -16.29 3.13
C LYS A 320 -8.58 -15.34 2.69
N ARG A 321 -7.95 -15.66 1.57
CA ARG A 321 -6.90 -14.84 0.94
C ARG A 321 -7.36 -14.35 -0.43
N TYR A 322 -7.09 -13.09 -0.71
CA TYR A 322 -7.34 -12.43 -1.99
C TYR A 322 -6.02 -11.94 -2.58
N HIS A 323 -5.77 -12.27 -3.84
CA HIS A 323 -4.59 -11.82 -4.58
C HIS A 323 -4.88 -10.47 -5.22
N LYS A 324 -4.29 -9.39 -4.70
CA LYS A 324 -4.66 -8.03 -5.14
C LYS A 324 -4.26 -7.75 -6.60
N ASN A 325 -3.13 -8.28 -7.05
CA ASN A 325 -2.60 -8.00 -8.39
C ASN A 325 -3.34 -8.77 -9.48
N THR A 326 -3.90 -9.93 -9.14
CA THR A 326 -4.60 -10.79 -10.10
C THR A 326 -6.11 -10.53 -10.12
N ASN A 327 -6.62 -9.74 -9.18
CA ASN A 327 -8.04 -9.62 -8.88
C ASN A 327 -8.73 -10.99 -8.82
N SER A 328 -8.04 -12.00 -8.27
CA SER A 328 -8.58 -13.36 -8.20
C SER A 328 -9.76 -13.44 -7.24
N GLU A 329 -10.58 -14.48 -7.38
CA GLU A 329 -11.55 -14.80 -6.33
C GLU A 329 -10.85 -15.09 -4.99
N TRP A 330 -11.61 -14.92 -3.91
CA TRP A 330 -11.17 -15.26 -2.56
C TRP A 330 -10.96 -16.76 -2.43
N GLN A 331 -9.81 -17.16 -1.86
CA GLN A 331 -9.43 -18.56 -1.66
C GLN A 331 -9.44 -18.89 -0.18
N ASP A 332 -9.96 -20.06 0.20
CA ASP A 332 -9.86 -20.55 1.56
C ASP A 332 -8.41 -20.89 1.92
N CYS A 333 -8.01 -20.52 3.14
CA CYS A 333 -6.71 -20.89 3.71
C CYS A 333 -6.86 -22.03 4.72
N SER A 334 -5.73 -22.64 5.08
CA SER A 334 -5.68 -23.63 6.14
C SER A 334 -6.23 -23.09 7.46
N GLN A 335 -7.15 -23.86 8.05
CA GLN A 335 -7.83 -23.49 9.29
C GLN A 335 -7.02 -23.92 10.52
N LEU A 336 -7.01 -23.07 11.53
CA LEU A 336 -6.52 -23.42 12.86
C LEU A 336 -7.60 -24.23 13.59
N LYS A 337 -7.23 -25.40 14.12
CA LYS A 337 -8.16 -26.39 14.69
C LYS A 337 -8.26 -26.36 16.22
N ASP A 338 -7.59 -25.42 16.87
CA ASP A 338 -7.48 -25.34 18.31
C ASP A 338 -8.51 -24.37 18.92
N ASP A 339 -8.98 -24.70 20.12
CA ASP A 339 -9.99 -23.96 20.87
C ASP A 339 -9.38 -22.72 21.53
N ILE A 340 -9.66 -21.52 21.00
CA ILE A 340 -8.90 -20.32 21.34
C ILE A 340 -9.81 -19.13 21.68
N SER A 341 -9.57 -18.45 22.80
CA SER A 341 -10.29 -17.22 23.19
C SER A 341 -9.49 -15.94 22.92
N ASP A 342 -10.18 -14.90 22.45
CA ASP A 342 -9.72 -13.51 22.23
C ASP A 342 -8.42 -13.35 21.43
N MET A 343 -8.52 -12.76 20.23
CA MET A 343 -7.38 -12.60 19.33
C MET A 343 -7.40 -11.27 18.59
N GLU A 344 -6.26 -10.58 18.59
CA GLU A 344 -5.92 -9.60 17.58
C GLU A 344 -4.81 -10.19 16.69
N PRO A 345 -4.94 -10.15 15.36
CA PRO A 345 -3.90 -10.66 14.48
C PRO A 345 -2.81 -9.60 14.26
N SER A 346 -1.56 -10.06 14.19
CA SER A 346 -0.39 -9.22 13.94
C SER A 346 0.40 -9.77 12.74
N LEU A 347 1.14 -8.92 12.04
CA LEU A 347 1.95 -9.32 10.88
C LEU A 347 3.42 -9.05 11.15
N SER A 348 4.30 -10.02 10.95
CA SER A 348 5.74 -9.83 11.10
C SER A 348 6.50 -10.82 10.22
N ASN A 349 7.60 -10.37 9.60
CA ASN A 349 8.49 -11.22 8.80
C ASN A 349 7.77 -12.13 7.78
N GLY A 350 6.83 -11.58 7.00
CA GLY A 350 6.11 -12.34 5.97
C GLY A 350 5.15 -13.39 6.56
N CYS A 351 4.89 -13.37 7.86
CA CYS A 351 4.02 -14.32 8.55
C CYS A 351 2.90 -13.59 9.30
N LEU A 352 1.78 -14.30 9.48
CA LEU A 352 0.65 -13.83 10.28
C LEU A 352 0.70 -14.50 11.65
N TYR A 353 0.66 -13.69 12.70
CA TYR A 353 0.68 -14.13 14.08
C TYR A 353 -0.70 -13.95 14.70
N LEU A 354 -1.19 -15.03 15.30
CA LEU A 354 -2.42 -15.05 16.08
C LEU A 354 -2.03 -15.29 17.53
N LEU A 355 -2.15 -14.25 18.35
CA LEU A 355 -1.92 -14.33 19.79
C LEU A 355 -3.21 -14.72 20.52
N CYS A 356 -3.16 -15.76 21.33
CA CYS A 356 -4.22 -16.16 22.26
C CYS A 356 -3.86 -15.72 23.68
N SER A 357 -4.80 -15.83 24.62
CA SER A 357 -4.53 -15.63 26.05
C SER A 357 -3.36 -16.47 26.59
N ARG A 358 -3.11 -17.67 26.02
CA ARG A 358 -2.09 -18.63 26.49
C ARG A 358 -1.09 -19.10 25.45
N GLU A 359 -1.39 -18.90 24.17
CA GLU A 359 -0.65 -19.52 23.07
C GLU A 359 -0.39 -18.46 22.01
N LEU A 360 0.60 -18.71 21.16
CA LEU A 360 0.90 -17.88 20.01
C LEU A 360 1.05 -18.80 18.81
N TYR A 361 0.32 -18.49 17.75
CA TYR A 361 0.36 -19.22 16.49
C TYR A 361 0.91 -18.33 15.38
N CYS A 362 1.62 -18.94 14.46
CA CYS A 362 2.24 -18.30 13.30
C CYS A 362 1.77 -19.05 12.05
N TYR A 363 1.08 -18.37 11.16
CA TYR A 363 0.74 -18.85 9.84
C TYR A 363 1.81 -18.43 8.85
N ASN A 364 2.35 -19.41 8.13
CA ASN A 364 3.22 -19.18 6.98
C ASN A 364 2.39 -19.22 5.69
N PRO A 365 2.23 -18.07 4.99
CA PRO A 365 1.57 -17.97 3.70
C PRO A 365 2.10 -18.88 2.59
N THR A 366 3.42 -19.13 2.56
CA THR A 366 4.04 -19.89 1.47
C THR A 366 3.75 -21.38 1.57
N GLU A 367 3.61 -21.87 2.80
CA GLU A 367 3.31 -23.28 3.09
C GLU A 367 1.82 -23.53 3.34
N ASP A 368 1.01 -22.48 3.43
CA ASP A 368 -0.38 -22.51 3.90
C ASP A 368 -0.52 -23.33 5.19
N ARG A 369 0.30 -23.00 6.21
CA ARG A 369 0.39 -23.82 7.42
C ARG A 369 0.58 -23.00 8.69
N TRP A 370 -0.05 -23.47 9.76
CA TRP A 370 0.09 -22.95 11.13
C TRP A 370 1.19 -23.67 11.91
N PHE A 371 1.92 -22.88 12.71
CA PHE A 371 2.97 -23.32 13.63
C PHE A 371 2.73 -22.70 14.99
N GLN A 372 2.88 -23.50 16.05
CA GLN A 372 2.86 -22.98 17.42
C GLN A 372 4.21 -22.34 17.75
N ARG A 373 4.18 -21.22 18.47
CA ARG A 373 5.34 -20.43 18.92
C ARG A 373 5.44 -20.43 20.44
N ALA A 374 6.52 -19.86 20.98
CA ALA A 374 6.71 -19.76 22.41
C ALA A 374 5.52 -19.04 23.07
N PRO A 375 4.87 -19.67 24.05
CA PRO A 375 3.72 -19.08 24.71
C PRO A 375 4.15 -17.88 25.56
N PRO A 376 3.23 -16.94 25.80
CA PRO A 376 3.41 -15.86 26.75
C PRO A 376 3.95 -16.29 28.11
N THR A 377 4.94 -15.56 28.64
CA THR A 377 5.55 -15.81 29.96
C THR A 377 4.57 -15.61 31.12
N LYS A 378 3.59 -14.70 30.97
CA LYS A 378 2.49 -14.51 31.93
C LYS A 378 1.15 -14.75 31.23
N SER A 379 0.35 -15.63 31.82
CA SER A 379 -1.07 -15.83 31.47
C SER A 379 -1.88 -14.69 32.09
N THR A 380 -1.93 -13.53 31.44
CA THR A 380 -2.98 -12.54 31.72
C THR A 380 -4.29 -13.07 31.16
N HIS A 381 -5.36 -13.04 31.96
CA HIS A 381 -6.63 -13.68 31.59
C HIS A 381 -7.26 -13.12 30.30
N VAL A 382 -6.91 -11.88 29.90
CA VAL A 382 -7.30 -11.24 28.64
C VAL A 382 -6.18 -10.24 28.26
N PHE A 383 -5.61 -10.31 27.06
CA PHE A 383 -4.83 -9.20 26.50
C PHE A 383 -5.77 -8.40 25.58
N TRP A 384 -5.57 -7.09 25.49
CA TRP A 384 -6.54 -6.20 24.83
C TRP A 384 -6.11 -5.86 23.42
N THR A 385 -4.87 -5.38 23.25
CA THR A 385 -4.36 -5.01 21.94
C THR A 385 -2.98 -5.58 21.68
N ASN A 386 -2.66 -5.85 20.41
CA ASN A 386 -1.31 -6.10 19.95
C ASN A 386 -0.99 -5.36 18.64
N ILE A 387 0.30 -5.11 18.42
CA ILE A 387 0.78 -4.57 17.16
C ILE A 387 2.23 -4.97 16.91
N THR A 388 2.60 -5.11 15.64
CA THR A 388 3.98 -5.35 15.24
C THR A 388 4.73 -4.04 14.97
N LEU A 389 5.97 -3.97 15.43
CA LEU A 389 6.95 -2.99 15.00
C LEU A 389 8.25 -3.73 14.62
N GLY A 390 8.49 -3.89 13.31
CA GLY A 390 9.60 -4.68 12.79
C GLY A 390 9.44 -6.17 13.05
N THR A 391 10.42 -6.78 13.72
CA THR A 391 10.42 -8.21 14.09
C THR A 391 9.77 -8.48 15.44
N GLU A 392 9.20 -7.45 16.08
CA GLU A 392 8.70 -7.50 17.45
C GLU A 392 7.19 -7.26 17.50
N ILE A 393 6.48 -8.10 18.26
CA ILE A 393 5.03 -7.99 18.49
C ILE A 393 4.81 -7.48 19.91
N PHE A 394 4.28 -6.27 20.04
CA PHE A 394 3.96 -5.64 21.32
C PHE A 394 2.52 -5.97 21.69
N ARG A 395 2.27 -6.22 22.98
CA ARG A 395 0.92 -6.41 23.52
C ARG A 395 0.74 -5.75 24.87
N THR A 396 -0.49 -5.38 25.16
CA THR A 396 -0.89 -4.83 26.46
C THR A 396 -2.27 -5.33 26.87
N ASP A 397 -2.53 -5.30 28.17
CA ASP A 397 -3.87 -5.39 28.73
C ASP A 397 -4.65 -4.08 28.55
N MET A 398 -5.97 -4.14 28.71
CA MET A 398 -6.92 -3.03 28.51
C MET A 398 -6.49 -1.77 29.29
N ASN A 399 -6.11 -1.96 30.56
CA ASN A 399 -5.79 -0.88 31.48
C ASN A 399 -4.33 -0.40 31.41
N PHE A 400 -3.55 -0.86 30.42
CA PHE A 400 -2.14 -0.51 30.24
C PHE A 400 -1.27 -0.75 31.48
N THR A 401 -1.53 -1.84 32.21
CA THR A 401 -0.79 -2.18 33.43
C THR A 401 0.40 -3.11 33.17
N SER A 402 0.37 -3.82 32.04
CA SER A 402 1.37 -4.79 31.64
C SER A 402 1.66 -4.64 30.16
N VAL A 403 2.93 -4.45 29.82
CA VAL A 403 3.40 -4.42 28.44
C VAL A 403 4.41 -5.52 28.26
N SER A 404 4.26 -6.30 27.21
CA SER A 404 5.23 -7.33 26.84
C SER A 404 5.45 -7.32 25.33
N VAL A 405 6.62 -7.78 24.93
CA VAL A 405 7.06 -7.84 23.55
C VAL A 405 7.52 -9.26 23.23
N TYR A 406 7.10 -9.77 22.09
CA TYR A 406 7.55 -11.04 21.53
C TYR A 406 8.49 -10.78 20.36
N ASP A 407 9.70 -11.31 20.47
CA ASP A 407 10.71 -11.28 19.43
C ASP A 407 10.48 -12.48 18.50
N THR A 408 10.09 -12.21 17.25
CA THR A 408 9.72 -13.25 16.28
C THR A 408 10.91 -14.04 15.75
N GLU A 409 12.12 -13.48 15.80
CA GLU A 409 13.34 -14.16 15.38
C GLU A 409 13.92 -15.03 16.49
N ALA A 410 13.91 -14.51 17.72
CA ALA A 410 14.42 -15.24 18.89
C ALA A 410 13.38 -16.15 19.56
N ASP A 411 12.11 -16.12 19.12
CA ASP A 411 10.99 -16.93 19.64
C ASP A 411 10.87 -16.81 21.16
N ARG A 412 10.85 -15.57 21.67
CA ARG A 412 10.85 -15.31 23.12
C ARG A 412 10.09 -14.05 23.50
N TRP A 413 9.48 -14.11 24.68
CA TRP A 413 8.81 -12.98 25.32
C TRP A 413 9.73 -12.21 26.25
N GLN A 414 9.56 -10.90 26.27
CA GLN A 414 10.21 -9.97 27.20
C GLN A 414 9.17 -9.02 27.78
N GLU A 415 9.35 -8.63 29.05
CA GLU A 415 8.46 -7.68 29.72
C GLU A 415 9.04 -6.28 29.62
N LEU A 416 8.18 -5.29 29.33
CA LEU A 416 8.55 -3.88 29.24
C LEU A 416 8.03 -3.13 30.46
N PRO A 417 8.72 -2.04 30.87
CA PRO A 417 8.25 -1.21 31.96
C PRO A 417 6.91 -0.56 31.57
N ALA A 418 5.91 -0.73 32.44
CA ALA A 418 4.64 -0.04 32.29
C ALA A 418 4.80 1.46 32.60
N TRP A 419 4.05 2.29 31.87
CA TRP A 419 3.98 3.72 32.18
C TRP A 419 3.22 3.96 33.48
N LYS A 420 3.65 4.96 34.26
CA LYS A 420 3.00 5.32 35.51
C LYS A 420 1.92 6.36 35.27
N SER A 421 0.67 5.89 35.28
CA SER A 421 -0.49 6.76 35.12
C SER A 421 -0.58 7.85 36.20
N PRO A 422 -0.94 9.09 35.81
CA PRO A 422 -1.20 10.20 36.73
C PRO A 422 -2.57 10.10 37.41
N LEU A 423 -3.46 9.23 36.93
CA LEU A 423 -4.78 9.00 37.53
C LEU A 423 -4.66 8.14 38.79
N GLU A 424 -5.57 8.34 39.75
CA GLU A 424 -5.68 7.45 40.90
C GLU A 424 -6.18 6.06 40.48
N ALA A 425 -5.86 5.02 41.24
CA ALA A 425 -6.15 3.63 40.84
C ALA A 425 -7.64 3.35 40.61
N GLU A 426 -8.53 4.09 41.28
CA GLU A 426 -9.99 3.95 41.18
C GLU A 426 -10.56 4.53 39.88
N ASP A 427 -9.83 5.49 39.28
CA ASP A 427 -10.19 6.19 38.04
C ASP A 427 -9.47 5.60 36.80
N ARG A 428 -8.56 4.64 37.00
CA ARG A 428 -7.83 3.94 35.93
C ARG A 428 -8.69 2.87 35.26
N ASP A 429 -9.57 3.33 34.39
CA ASP A 429 -10.36 2.51 33.48
C ASP A 429 -10.01 2.91 32.04
N TYR A 430 -8.78 2.58 31.63
CA TYR A 430 -8.26 2.94 30.32
C TYR A 430 -8.72 1.94 29.27
N ASN A 431 -9.00 2.42 28.06
CA ASN A 431 -9.00 1.63 26.84
C ASN A 431 -7.70 1.92 26.07
N ALA A 432 -6.67 1.10 26.31
CA ALA A 432 -5.36 1.28 25.70
C ALA A 432 -5.27 0.61 24.34
N ASN A 433 -5.10 1.35 23.24
CA ASN A 433 -4.88 0.71 21.93
C ASN A 433 -3.57 1.16 21.30
N PHE A 434 -2.84 0.18 20.77
CA PHE A 434 -1.56 0.43 20.13
C PHE A 434 -1.75 0.83 18.67
N PHE A 435 -0.85 1.69 18.20
CA PHE A 435 -0.69 1.98 16.80
C PHE A 435 0.78 2.27 16.50
N VAL A 436 1.20 2.04 15.26
CA VAL A 436 2.55 2.37 14.81
C VAL A 436 2.48 3.53 13.85
N PHE A 437 3.34 4.52 14.07
CA PHE A 437 3.48 5.66 13.19
C PHE A 437 4.97 5.94 13.02
N GLU A 438 5.44 6.02 11.77
CA GLU A 438 6.84 6.33 11.42
C GLU A 438 7.88 5.49 12.17
N ASN A 439 7.63 4.18 12.27
CA ASN A 439 8.51 3.24 12.94
C ASN A 439 8.68 3.52 14.46
N GLN A 440 7.71 4.21 15.06
CA GLN A 440 7.59 4.40 16.50
C GLN A 440 6.31 3.74 16.99
N LEU A 441 6.37 3.20 18.21
CA LEU A 441 5.22 2.60 18.88
C LEU A 441 4.50 3.67 19.68
N HIS A 442 3.20 3.79 19.43
CA HIS A 442 2.32 4.70 20.16
C HIS A 442 1.22 3.90 20.86
N VAL A 443 0.74 4.42 21.97
CA VAL A 443 -0.49 3.96 22.62
C VAL A 443 -1.41 5.14 22.82
N TYR A 444 -2.68 4.95 22.54
CA TYR A 444 -3.71 5.87 22.95
C TYR A 444 -4.45 5.30 24.15
N LEU A 445 -4.57 6.13 25.18
CA LEU A 445 -5.29 5.83 26.40
C LEU A 445 -6.54 6.69 26.45
N ASP A 446 -7.70 6.06 26.54
CA ASP A 446 -8.98 6.74 26.79
C ASP A 446 -9.61 6.24 28.09
N ALA A 447 -9.72 7.12 29.07
CA ALA A 447 -10.48 6.87 30.29
C ALA A 447 -11.79 7.66 30.23
N ALA A 448 -12.82 7.02 29.66
CA ALA A 448 -14.10 7.65 29.35
C ALA A 448 -14.79 8.26 30.59
N LYS A 449 -14.66 7.62 31.77
CA LYS A 449 -15.25 8.10 33.03
C LYS A 449 -14.75 9.48 33.44
N CYS A 450 -13.44 9.73 33.26
CA CYS A 450 -12.79 10.94 33.71
C CYS A 450 -12.47 11.91 32.55
N LYS A 451 -12.91 11.58 31.33
CA LYS A 451 -12.62 12.32 30.09
C LYS A 451 -11.12 12.59 29.91
N TYR A 452 -10.29 11.66 30.35
CA TYR A 452 -8.84 11.74 30.22
C TYR A 452 -8.41 10.97 28.98
N ARG A 453 -7.74 11.66 28.06
CA ARG A 453 -7.23 11.10 26.80
C ARG A 453 -5.80 11.53 26.61
N GLN A 454 -4.93 10.56 26.34
CA GLN A 454 -3.51 10.83 26.17
C GLN A 454 -2.92 9.87 25.14
N VAL A 455 -2.02 10.38 24.31
CA VAL A 455 -1.15 9.55 23.48
C VAL A 455 0.22 9.48 24.14
N LEU A 456 0.75 8.27 24.27
CA LEU A 456 2.12 8.03 24.70
C LEU A 456 2.93 7.45 23.54
N VAL A 457 4.20 7.85 23.47
CA VAL A 457 5.19 7.35 22.50
C VAL A 457 6.24 6.57 23.25
N TYR A 458 6.57 5.37 22.77
CA TYR A 458 7.62 4.55 23.35
C TYR A 458 9.00 4.95 22.80
N ASP A 459 9.86 5.46 23.67
CA ASP A 459 11.27 5.70 23.36
C ASP A 459 12.04 4.39 23.56
N ARG A 460 12.44 3.77 22.44
CA ARG A 460 13.21 2.52 22.43
C ARG A 460 14.63 2.67 22.99
N HIS A 461 15.25 3.85 22.87
CA HIS A 461 16.62 4.04 23.33
C HIS A 461 16.70 4.11 24.85
N GLU A 462 15.71 4.76 25.47
CA GLU A 462 15.63 4.90 26.92
C GLU A 462 14.73 3.85 27.58
N GLY A 463 13.91 3.15 26.80
CA GLY A 463 12.96 2.16 27.28
C GLY A 463 11.80 2.77 28.08
N VAL A 464 11.40 4.01 27.78
CA VAL A 464 10.39 4.77 28.53
C VAL A 464 9.25 5.25 27.64
N TRP A 465 8.08 5.43 28.24
CA TRP A 465 6.91 6.03 27.59
C TRP A 465 6.89 7.53 27.85
N ARG A 466 6.69 8.33 26.79
CA ARG A 466 6.63 9.79 26.85
C ARG A 466 5.27 10.29 26.37
N GLU A 467 4.74 11.31 27.03
CA GLU A 467 3.51 11.96 26.60
C GLU A 467 3.73 12.73 25.29
N SER A 468 2.79 12.57 24.37
CA SER A 468 2.72 13.36 23.14
C SER A 468 1.93 14.65 23.35
N GLU A 469 2.23 15.67 22.55
CA GLU A 469 1.56 16.98 22.57
C GLU A 469 0.17 16.98 21.89
N TYR A 470 -0.15 15.93 21.12
CA TYR A 470 -1.44 15.80 20.44
C TYR A 470 -2.35 14.74 21.08
N THR A 471 -3.65 14.89 20.87
CA THR A 471 -4.68 13.93 21.26
C THR A 471 -5.43 13.43 20.03
N LEU A 472 -5.94 12.19 20.09
CA LEU A 472 -6.72 11.61 18.99
C LEU A 472 -8.19 12.07 19.06
N PRO A 473 -8.92 12.01 17.93
CA PRO A 473 -10.33 12.36 17.88
C PRO A 473 -11.20 11.46 18.77
N ASP A 474 -12.35 12.00 19.19
CA ASP A 474 -13.36 11.30 20.00
C ASP A 474 -14.16 10.32 19.13
N VAL A 475 -13.67 9.09 19.01
CA VAL A 475 -14.29 8.04 18.17
C VAL A 475 -14.41 6.76 18.98
N TYR A 476 -15.53 6.05 18.83
CA TYR A 476 -15.66 4.68 19.30
C TYR A 476 -14.89 3.76 18.34
N TRP A 477 -13.92 3.00 18.86
CA TRP A 477 -13.04 2.16 18.05
C TRP A 477 -13.58 0.73 18.02
N ASP A 478 -14.25 0.34 16.93
CA ASP A 478 -14.39 -1.09 16.62
C ASP A 478 -13.33 -1.58 15.60
N CYS A 479 -12.59 -0.67 14.94
CA CYS A 479 -11.52 -0.98 14.00
C CYS A 479 -10.17 -0.46 14.51
N SER A 480 -9.11 -1.27 14.37
CA SER A 480 -7.74 -0.84 14.65
C SER A 480 -7.33 0.32 13.72
N PRO A 481 -6.66 1.37 14.23
CA PRO A 481 -6.20 2.47 13.41
C PRO A 481 -5.14 2.01 12.41
N VAL A 482 -5.14 2.62 11.22
CA VAL A 482 -4.16 2.30 10.18
C VAL A 482 -3.34 3.53 9.81
N ALA A 483 -2.02 3.36 9.69
CA ALA A 483 -1.16 4.43 9.22
C ALA A 483 -1.08 4.37 7.68
N ALA A 484 -1.45 5.48 7.03
CA ALA A 484 -1.37 5.61 5.58
C ALA A 484 -0.79 6.98 5.23
N ARG A 485 -0.11 7.06 4.09
CA ARG A 485 0.15 8.34 3.44
C ARG A 485 -1.09 8.74 2.66
N VAL A 486 -1.67 9.87 3.02
CA VAL A 486 -2.95 10.34 2.48
C VAL A 486 -2.73 11.66 1.77
N TYR A 487 -3.22 11.74 0.55
CA TYR A 487 -3.39 12.99 -0.16
C TYR A 487 -4.71 13.65 0.24
N LEU A 488 -4.64 14.89 0.71
CA LEU A 488 -5.83 15.67 1.04
C LEU A 488 -5.96 16.84 0.06
N PRO A 489 -6.94 16.79 -0.87
CA PRO A 489 -7.30 17.96 -1.67
C PRO A 489 -7.76 19.07 -0.71
N GLY A 490 -7.02 20.18 -0.63
CA GLY A 490 -7.41 21.36 0.17
C GLY A 490 -6.63 21.60 1.47
N VAL A 491 -5.63 20.79 1.82
CA VAL A 491 -4.70 21.09 2.94
C VAL A 491 -3.57 22.05 2.52
N GLN A 492 -3.36 22.23 1.22
CA GLN A 492 -2.37 23.19 0.69
C GLN A 492 -2.78 24.66 0.90
N ASP A 493 -4.07 24.94 1.11
CA ASP A 493 -4.54 26.25 1.61
C ASP A 493 -4.35 26.29 3.14
N ARG A 494 -3.09 26.43 3.56
CA ARG A 494 -2.64 26.34 4.96
C ARG A 494 -3.05 27.53 5.82
N CYS A 495 -3.12 27.24 7.12
CA CYS A 495 -3.26 28.15 8.29
C CYS A 495 -4.68 28.46 8.79
N ALA A 496 -5.40 27.45 9.29
CA ALA A 496 -6.33 27.66 10.42
C ALA A 496 -6.53 26.36 11.23
N ASN A 497 -6.39 26.45 12.55
CA ASN A 497 -6.61 25.41 13.56
C ASN A 497 -8.09 24.96 13.68
N THR A 498 -8.70 24.50 12.58
CA THR A 498 -10.10 24.06 12.57
C THR A 498 -10.21 22.67 11.99
N GLN A 499 -10.84 21.78 12.76
CA GLN A 499 -11.34 20.48 12.32
C GLN A 499 -12.27 20.72 11.12
N ARG A 500 -11.85 20.30 9.92
CA ARG A 500 -12.64 20.44 8.69
C ARG A 500 -13.37 19.13 8.40
N THR A 501 -14.67 19.23 8.19
CA THR A 501 -15.49 18.20 7.58
C THR A 501 -15.48 18.43 6.08
N ILE A 502 -15.06 17.44 5.30
CA ILE A 502 -15.12 17.45 3.83
C ILE A 502 -16.23 16.47 3.46
N ASP A 503 -17.26 16.94 2.77
CA ASP A 503 -18.30 16.08 2.20
C ASP A 503 -17.78 15.53 0.86
N ALA A 504 -17.82 14.20 0.70
CA ALA A 504 -17.45 13.53 -0.54
C ALA A 504 -18.53 13.78 -1.62
N GLY A 505 -18.52 14.98 -2.19
CA GLY A 505 -19.45 15.43 -3.23
C GLY A 505 -19.06 16.75 -3.90
N ASP A 506 -18.26 17.59 -3.22
CA ASP A 506 -17.95 18.96 -3.68
C ASP A 506 -16.60 19.09 -4.43
N THR A 507 -15.92 17.99 -4.77
CA THR A 507 -14.68 18.03 -5.58
C THR A 507 -14.93 17.63 -7.03
N ALA A 508 -15.71 18.45 -7.73
CA ALA A 508 -15.81 18.41 -9.19
C ALA A 508 -15.80 19.83 -9.77
N VAL A 509 -14.60 20.40 -9.95
CA VAL A 509 -14.27 21.35 -11.04
C VAL A 509 -12.83 21.12 -11.47
#